data_AF-A0A841V4T3-F1
#
_entry.id   AF-A0A841V4T3-F1
#
_cell.length_a   1.000
_cell.length_b   1.000
_cell.length_c   1.000
_cell.angle_alpha   90.00
_cell.angle_beta   90.00
_cell.angle_gamma   90.00
#
_symmetry.space_group_name_H-M   'P 1'
#
loop_
_entity.id
_entity.type
_entity.pdbx_description
1 polymer ?
#
loop_
_entity_poly.entity_id
_entity_poly.type
_entity_poly.pdbx_seq_one_letter_code
_entity_poly.pdbx_strand_id
1 'polypeptide(L)'
;MVIPKSLYHIVRQRARFRCEYCHYPELLSSAPLSIDHIQPQSLGGSDTLDNLALACRRCNERRYNFTTGIDPETEAEAPLFNPRQQIWSEHFLWSADALKIIGKTPSGRATCHRLDLNDERREEPFIQNARRQWIAGQLHPPKDDPRQEISET
;
A
#
# COMPACT_ATOMS: atom_id res chain seq x y z
N MET A 1 4.39 -22.02 1.49
CA MET A 1 4.63 -21.83 2.94
C MET A 1 3.30 -21.52 3.62
N VAL A 2 3.10 -21.96 4.86
CA VAL A 2 1.80 -21.83 5.55
C VAL A 2 1.97 -20.92 6.77
N ILE A 3 1.53 -19.67 6.65
CA ILE A 3 1.36 -18.78 7.81
C ILE A 3 0.23 -19.35 8.68
N PRO A 4 0.42 -19.56 9.99
CA PRO A 4 -0.64 -20.05 10.87
C PRO A 4 -1.87 -19.14 10.82
N LYS A 5 -3.08 -19.72 10.86
CA LYS A 5 -4.34 -18.96 10.82
C LYS A 5 -4.45 -17.92 11.94
N SER A 6 -3.92 -18.22 13.13
CA SER A 6 -3.86 -17.28 14.26
C SER A 6 -3.02 -16.06 13.92
N LEU A 7 -1.83 -16.28 13.37
CA LEU A 7 -0.91 -15.22 12.95
C LEU A 7 -1.50 -14.36 11.84
N TYR A 8 -2.14 -15.00 10.86
CA TYR A 8 -2.89 -14.33 9.79
C TYR A 8 -3.97 -13.38 10.33
N HIS A 9 -4.74 -13.84 11.32
CA HIS A 9 -5.79 -13.04 11.94
C HIS A 9 -5.24 -11.80 12.66
N ILE A 10 -4.14 -11.97 13.40
CA ILE A 10 -3.47 -10.86 14.11
C ILE A 10 -3.00 -9.79 13.11
N VAL A 11 -2.36 -10.21 12.01
CA VAL A 11 -1.89 -9.27 10.96
C VAL A 11 -3.07 -8.52 10.35
N ARG A 12 -4.19 -9.21 10.06
CA ARG A 12 -5.40 -8.58 9.50
C ARG A 12 -6.02 -7.54 10.42
N GLN A 13 -6.16 -7.87 11.70
CA GLN A 13 -6.73 -6.96 12.69
C GLN A 13 -5.85 -5.72 12.88
N ARG A 14 -4.54 -5.90 13.02
CA ARG A 14 -3.57 -4.80 13.11
C ARG A 14 -3.65 -3.87 11.90
N ALA A 15 -3.78 -4.44 10.70
CA ALA A 15 -3.93 -3.69 9.45
C ALA A 15 -5.32 -3.05 9.27
N ARG A 16 -6.23 -3.22 10.23
CA ARG A 16 -7.64 -2.79 10.17
C ARG A 16 -8.34 -3.26 8.89
N PHE A 17 -8.02 -4.49 8.46
CA PHE A 17 -8.55 -5.11 7.25
C PHE A 17 -8.30 -4.29 5.97
N ARG A 18 -7.13 -3.64 5.89
CA ARG A 18 -6.69 -2.87 4.70
C ARG A 18 -5.30 -3.32 4.29
N CYS A 19 -4.99 -3.25 3.00
CA CYS A 19 -3.61 -3.38 2.52
C CYS A 19 -2.74 -2.31 3.18
N GLU A 20 -1.66 -2.69 3.85
CA GLU A 20 -0.82 -1.75 4.62
C GLU A 20 0.01 -0.80 3.73
N TYR A 21 0.06 -1.06 2.42
CA TYR A 21 0.76 -0.20 1.46
C TYR A 21 -0.18 0.83 0.81
N CYS A 22 -1.33 0.38 0.31
CA CYS A 22 -2.22 1.18 -0.53
C CYS A 22 -3.59 1.46 0.08
N HIS A 23 -3.80 0.97 1.31
CA HIS A 23 -5.04 1.07 2.07
C HIS A 23 -6.29 0.53 1.36
N TYR A 24 -6.12 -0.31 0.33
CA TYR A 24 -7.21 -1.07 -0.28
C TYR A 24 -7.94 -1.91 0.79
N PRO A 25 -9.25 -1.69 0.99
CA PRO A 25 -9.99 -2.40 2.02
C PRO A 25 -10.29 -3.83 1.57
N GLU A 26 -10.06 -4.79 2.46
CA GLU A 26 -10.28 -6.21 2.20
C GLU A 26 -11.74 -6.54 1.86
N LEU A 27 -12.70 -5.77 2.40
CA LEU A 27 -14.13 -5.90 2.09
C LEU A 27 -14.43 -5.77 0.57
N LEU A 28 -13.59 -5.05 -0.16
CA LEU A 28 -13.72 -4.87 -1.61
C LEU A 28 -13.05 -5.97 -2.43
N SER A 29 -12.48 -6.97 -1.75
CA SER A 29 -11.79 -8.08 -2.38
C SER A 29 -12.68 -9.31 -2.49
N SER A 30 -12.52 -10.03 -3.60
CA SER A 30 -13.17 -11.34 -3.80
C SER A 30 -12.48 -12.47 -3.03
N ALA A 31 -11.32 -12.21 -2.42
CA ALA A 31 -10.58 -13.16 -1.62
C ALA A 31 -9.86 -12.44 -0.46
N PRO A 32 -9.53 -13.14 0.63
CA PRO A 32 -8.74 -12.56 1.71
C PRO A 32 -7.39 -12.03 1.20
N LEU A 33 -6.91 -10.93 1.79
CA LEU A 33 -5.63 -10.35 1.38
C LEU A 33 -4.46 -11.27 1.79
N SER A 34 -3.35 -11.17 1.07
CA SER A 34 -2.16 -11.98 1.30
C SER A 34 -1.32 -11.43 2.45
N ILE A 35 -0.52 -12.30 3.06
CA ILE A 35 0.58 -11.90 3.94
C ILE A 35 1.82 -11.69 3.09
N ASP A 36 2.44 -10.53 3.25
CA ASP A 36 3.71 -10.15 2.64
C ASP A 36 4.79 -10.06 3.71
N HIS A 37 6.03 -10.37 3.32
CA HIS A 37 7.21 -10.31 4.16
C HIS A 37 8.01 -9.05 3.83
N ILE A 38 8.10 -8.13 4.78
CA ILE A 38 8.76 -6.83 4.61
C ILE A 38 10.26 -7.02 4.33
N GLN A 39 10.95 -7.86 5.08
CA GLN A 39 12.16 -8.51 4.63
C GLN A 39 11.73 -9.80 3.91
N PRO A 40 11.92 -9.93 2.59
CA PRO A 40 11.52 -11.13 1.86
C PRO A 40 12.23 -12.37 2.39
N GLN A 41 11.55 -13.52 2.36
CA GLN A 41 12.14 -14.78 2.83
C GLN A 41 13.32 -15.23 1.97
N SER A 42 13.28 -14.95 0.67
CA SER A 42 14.41 -15.16 -0.25
C SER A 42 15.66 -14.37 0.15
N LEU A 43 15.51 -13.36 1.00
CA LEU A 43 16.56 -12.52 1.56
C LEU A 43 16.69 -12.70 3.09
N GLY A 44 16.26 -13.85 3.64
CA GLY A 44 16.42 -14.20 5.05
C GLY A 44 15.34 -13.66 5.99
N GLY A 45 14.21 -13.18 5.47
CA GLY A 45 13.08 -12.71 6.27
C GLY A 45 12.41 -13.79 7.11
N SER A 46 11.97 -13.42 8.32
CA SER A 46 11.29 -14.32 9.27
C SER A 46 9.77 -14.26 9.17
N ASP A 47 9.08 -15.25 9.74
CA ASP A 47 7.61 -15.26 9.88
C ASP A 47 7.12 -14.51 11.14
N THR A 48 7.93 -13.64 11.75
CA THR A 48 7.53 -12.91 12.95
C THR A 48 6.60 -11.75 12.63
N LEU A 49 5.73 -11.37 13.57
CA LEU A 49 4.76 -10.28 13.38
C LEU A 49 5.40 -8.97 12.90
N ASP A 50 6.63 -8.70 13.33
CA ASP A 50 7.39 -7.50 12.99
C ASP A 50 7.96 -7.51 11.56
N ASN A 51 7.85 -8.64 10.87
CA ASN A 51 8.22 -8.78 9.46
C ASN A 51 7.02 -8.99 8.52
N LEU A 52 5.80 -9.14 9.06
CA LEU A 52 4.62 -9.42 8.25
C LEU A 52 3.78 -8.16 8.01
N ALA A 53 3.27 -8.02 6.80
CA ALA A 53 2.30 -7.00 6.41
C ALA A 53 1.09 -7.63 5.70
N LEU A 54 -0.11 -7.05 5.88
CA LEU A 54 -1.27 -7.39 5.05
C LEU A 54 -1.16 -6.68 3.71
N ALA A 55 -1.18 -7.41 2.60
CA ALA A 55 -0.98 -6.87 1.27
C ALA A 55 -2.07 -7.35 0.30
N CYS A 56 -2.66 -6.41 -0.45
CA CYS A 56 -3.49 -6.79 -1.59
C CYS A 56 -2.65 -7.45 -2.68
N ARG A 57 -3.28 -8.28 -3.51
CA ARG A 57 -2.61 -9.01 -4.59
C ARG A 57 -1.73 -8.11 -5.46
N ARG A 58 -2.24 -6.93 -5.86
CA ARG A 58 -1.50 -5.95 -6.69
C ARG A 58 -0.21 -5.46 -6.01
N CYS A 59 -0.29 -5.09 -4.73
CA CYS A 59 0.89 -4.61 -4.00
C CYS A 59 1.88 -5.75 -3.74
N ASN A 60 1.39 -6.91 -3.33
CA ASN A 60 2.23 -8.07 -3.03
C ASN A 60 3.02 -8.53 -4.28
N GLU A 61 2.34 -8.71 -5.42
CA GLU A 61 2.98 -9.15 -6.66
C GLU A 61 4.01 -8.14 -7.19
N ARG A 62 3.72 -6.84 -7.11
CA ARG A 62 4.63 -5.79 -7.62
C ARG A 62 5.79 -5.50 -6.68
N ARG A 63 5.58 -5.67 -5.37
CA ARG A 63 6.65 -5.59 -4.39
C ARG A 63 7.59 -6.79 -4.49
N TYR A 64 7.04 -7.98 -4.72
CA TYR A 64 7.80 -9.21 -4.92
C TYR A 64 8.85 -9.40 -3.81
N ASN A 65 10.14 -9.45 -4.14
CA ASN A 65 11.26 -9.52 -3.20
C ASN A 65 12.04 -8.20 -3.09
N PHE A 66 11.48 -7.09 -3.55
CA PHE A 66 12.17 -5.81 -3.50
C PHE A 66 11.99 -5.15 -2.13
N THR A 67 13.10 -4.62 -1.60
CA THR A 67 13.14 -3.82 -0.37
C THR A 67 13.37 -2.33 -0.65
N THR A 68 13.76 -1.99 -1.88
CA THR A 68 14.05 -0.63 -2.35
C THR A 68 13.30 -0.33 -3.65
N GLY A 69 13.19 0.96 -4.00
CA GLY A 69 12.60 1.47 -5.22
C GLY A 69 13.34 2.72 -5.72
N ILE A 70 13.17 3.07 -6.99
CA ILE A 70 13.66 4.36 -7.50
C ILE A 70 12.62 5.42 -7.17
N ASP A 71 13.05 6.47 -6.48
CA ASP A 71 12.28 7.68 -6.27
C ASP A 71 12.22 8.46 -7.60
N PRO A 72 11.04 8.60 -8.23
CA PRO A 72 10.93 9.25 -9.53
C PRO A 72 11.28 10.75 -9.53
N GLU A 73 11.34 11.40 -8.37
CA GLU A 73 11.68 12.83 -8.29
C GLU A 73 13.19 13.08 -8.22
N THR A 74 13.90 12.24 -7.47
CA THR A 74 15.35 12.39 -7.23
C THR A 74 16.20 11.45 -8.05
N GLU A 75 15.58 10.47 -8.73
CA GLU A 75 16.22 9.34 -9.44
C GLU A 75 17.08 8.44 -8.54
N ALA A 76 17.13 8.70 -7.24
CA ALA A 76 17.88 7.93 -6.27
C ALA A 76 17.12 6.68 -5.84
N GLU A 77 17.87 5.64 -5.47
CA GLU A 77 17.31 4.48 -4.78
C GLU A 77 16.93 4.84 -3.34
N ALA A 78 15.72 4.48 -2.93
CA ALA A 78 15.20 4.69 -1.58
C ALA A 78 14.54 3.40 -1.05
N PRO A 79 14.53 3.17 0.27
CA PRO A 79 13.83 2.03 0.84
C PRO A 79 12.33 2.13 0.59
N LEU A 80 11.69 1.00 0.28
CA LEU A 80 10.23 0.92 0.20
C LEU A 80 9.62 1.10 1.58
N PHE A 81 8.37 1.55 1.62
CA PHE A 81 7.64 1.82 2.84
C PHE A 81 7.52 0.57 3.72
N ASN A 82 7.86 0.73 4.99
CA ASN A 82 7.81 -0.31 5.99
C ASN A 82 6.72 0.00 7.03
N PRO A 83 5.54 -0.65 6.99
CA PRO A 83 4.44 -0.37 7.92
C PRO A 83 4.72 -0.75 9.38
N ARG A 84 5.86 -1.40 9.66
CA ARG A 84 6.32 -1.73 11.02
C ARG A 84 7.24 -0.68 11.62
N GLN A 85 7.81 0.19 10.79
CA GLN A 85 8.77 1.22 11.21
C GLN A 85 8.32 2.64 10.87
N GLN A 86 7.33 2.80 9.98
CA GLN A 86 6.93 4.09 9.43
C GLN A 86 5.42 4.31 9.56
N ILE A 87 5.02 5.57 9.72
CA ILE A 87 3.62 5.98 9.81
C ILE A 87 3.12 6.35 8.41
N TRP A 88 2.01 5.75 7.97
CA TRP A 88 1.51 5.93 6.59
C TRP A 88 1.27 7.40 6.23
N SER A 89 0.65 8.19 7.13
CA SER A 89 0.34 9.62 6.91
C SER A 89 1.55 10.54 6.84
N GLU A 90 2.71 10.10 7.31
CA GLU A 90 3.97 10.84 7.16
C GLU A 90 4.56 10.67 5.76
N HIS A 91 4.35 9.49 5.16
CA HIS A 91 4.91 9.11 3.86
C HIS A 91 3.95 9.31 2.70
N PHE A 92 2.64 9.32 2.96
CA PHE A 92 1.62 9.37 1.93
C PHE A 92 0.48 10.32 2.29
N LEU A 93 -0.22 10.75 1.25
CA LEU A 93 -1.56 11.35 1.35
C LEU A 93 -2.39 10.99 0.12
N TRP A 94 -3.70 11.05 0.25
CA TRP A 94 -4.60 10.97 -0.90
C TRP A 94 -4.65 12.30 -1.65
N SER A 95 -4.76 12.23 -2.98
CA SER A 95 -5.08 13.40 -3.81
C SER A 95 -6.41 14.04 -3.40
N ALA A 96 -6.60 15.30 -3.78
CA ALA A 96 -7.81 16.04 -3.46
C ALA A 96 -9.11 15.37 -3.97
N ASP A 97 -9.05 14.53 -5.00
CA ASP A 97 -10.17 13.70 -5.51
C ASP A 97 -10.22 12.27 -4.93
N ALA A 98 -9.26 11.93 -4.07
CA ALA A 98 -9.02 10.61 -3.48
C ALA A 98 -8.76 9.47 -4.48
N LEU A 99 -8.43 9.77 -5.72
CA LEU A 99 -8.15 8.74 -6.73
C LEU A 99 -6.71 8.26 -6.72
N LYS A 100 -5.77 9.08 -6.23
CA LYS A 100 -4.33 8.79 -6.22
C LYS A 100 -3.72 8.85 -4.83
N ILE A 101 -2.72 8.02 -4.61
CA ILE A 101 -1.80 8.09 -3.47
C ILE A 101 -0.59 8.90 -3.89
N ILE A 102 -0.25 9.92 -3.11
CA ILE A 102 0.88 10.82 -3.35
C ILE A 102 1.95 10.49 -2.31
N GLY A 103 3.17 10.22 -2.78
CA GLY A 103 4.33 10.05 -1.89
C GLY A 103 4.89 11.39 -1.46
N LYS A 104 5.06 11.60 -0.15
CA LYS A 104 5.58 12.83 0.47
C LYS A 104 7.10 12.79 0.72
N THR A 105 7.66 11.59 0.77
CA THR A 105 9.05 11.33 1.11
C THR A 105 9.69 10.46 0.03
N PRO A 106 11.03 10.36 -0.04
CA PRO A 106 11.70 9.46 -0.98
C PRO A 106 11.17 8.03 -0.90
N SER A 107 11.00 7.47 0.31
CA SER A 107 10.38 6.16 0.50
C SER A 107 8.94 6.08 0.01
N GLY A 108 8.14 7.12 0.25
CA GLY A 108 6.76 7.16 -0.22
C GLY A 108 6.68 7.19 -1.75
N ARG A 109 7.45 8.06 -2.40
CA ARG A 109 7.50 8.18 -3.86
C ARG A 109 8.05 6.91 -4.52
N ALA A 110 9.15 6.37 -3.99
CA ALA A 110 9.71 5.09 -4.44
C ALA A 110 8.72 3.93 -4.29
N THR A 111 7.91 3.92 -3.22
CA THR A 111 6.86 2.92 -3.03
C THR A 111 5.71 3.09 -4.03
N CYS A 112 5.20 4.31 -4.20
CA CYS A 112 4.19 4.63 -5.20
C CYS A 112 4.64 4.16 -6.59
N HIS A 113 5.87 4.48 -6.95
CA HIS A 113 6.46 4.13 -8.22
C HIS A 113 6.69 2.63 -8.37
N ARG A 114 7.35 1.95 -7.40
CA ARG A 114 7.67 0.51 -7.48
C ARG A 114 6.41 -0.37 -7.47
N LEU A 115 5.45 -0.08 -6.60
CA LEU A 115 4.20 -0.85 -6.48
C LEU A 115 3.11 -0.35 -7.43
N ASP A 116 3.39 0.70 -8.21
CA ASP A 116 2.48 1.29 -9.19
C ASP A 116 1.08 1.52 -8.57
N LEU A 117 1.09 2.21 -7.42
CA LEU A 117 -0.09 2.35 -6.55
C LEU A 117 -1.26 3.07 -7.21
N ASN A 118 -0.96 3.85 -8.26
CA ASN A 118 -1.90 4.63 -9.03
C ASN A 118 -2.20 4.04 -10.41
N ASP A 119 -1.58 2.92 -10.79
CA ASP A 119 -1.79 2.26 -12.10
C ASP A 119 -1.39 3.18 -13.27
N GLU A 120 -0.22 3.81 -13.15
CA GLU A 120 0.32 4.77 -14.12
C GLU A 120 1.16 4.09 -15.20
N ARG A 121 1.44 2.78 -15.06
CA ARG A 121 2.16 1.97 -16.06
C ARG A 121 1.27 1.40 -17.17
N ARG A 122 -0.05 1.56 -17.05
CA ARG A 122 -1.05 1.05 -18.01
C ARG A 122 -1.77 2.22 -18.66
N GLU A 123 -2.22 2.04 -19.89
CA GLU A 123 -3.04 3.04 -20.60
C GLU A 123 -4.36 3.32 -19.85
N GLU A 124 -4.98 2.27 -19.32
CA GLU A 124 -6.21 2.37 -18.53
C GLU A 124 -5.94 2.28 -17.03
N PRO A 125 -6.28 3.32 -16.22
CA PRO A 125 -5.99 3.36 -14.80
C PRO A 125 -7.07 2.63 -13.97
N PHE A 126 -7.09 1.29 -14.02
CA PHE A 126 -8.13 0.47 -13.41
C PHE A 126 -8.36 0.76 -11.93
N ILE A 127 -7.30 0.96 -11.13
CA ILE A 127 -7.47 1.26 -9.70
C ILE A 127 -8.12 2.61 -9.45
N GLN A 128 -7.82 3.62 -10.26
CA GLN A 128 -8.41 4.95 -10.12
C GLN A 128 -9.90 4.89 -10.49
N ASN A 129 -10.24 4.14 -11.54
CA ASN A 129 -11.63 3.88 -11.91
C ASN A 129 -12.39 3.13 -10.82
N ALA A 130 -11.77 2.13 -10.19
CA ALA A 130 -12.36 1.40 -9.08
C ALA A 130 -12.56 2.30 -7.84
N ARG A 131 -11.55 3.10 -7.46
CA ARG A 131 -11.64 4.07 -6.36
C ARG A 131 -12.79 5.06 -6.57
N ARG A 132 -13.04 5.51 -7.80
CA ARG A 132 -14.19 6.38 -8.14
C ARG A 132 -15.52 5.72 -7.77
N GLN A 133 -15.68 4.42 -8.06
CA GLN A 133 -16.88 3.67 -7.68
C GLN A 133 -16.96 3.46 -6.16
N TRP A 134 -15.83 3.22 -5.50
CA TRP A 134 -15.80 3.02 -4.04
C TRP A 134 -16.11 4.29 -3.26
N ILE A 135 -15.76 5.46 -3.79
CA ILE A 135 -16.16 6.77 -3.24
C ILE A 135 -17.68 6.90 -3.23
N ALA A 136 -18.37 6.50 -4.31
CA ALA A 136 -19.83 6.53 -4.36
C ALA A 136 -20.47 5.64 -3.28
N GLY A 137 -19.80 4.54 -2.92
CA GLY A 137 -20.19 3.64 -1.82
C GLY A 137 -19.70 4.07 -0.42
N GLN A 138 -19.01 5.21 -0.28
CA GLN A 138 -18.38 5.67 0.97
C GLN A 138 -17.38 4.67 1.59
N LEU A 139 -16.78 3.81 0.75
CA LEU A 139 -15.80 2.80 1.16
C LEU A 139 -14.35 3.28 0.95
N HIS A 140 -14.17 4.43 0.31
CA HIS A 140 -12.86 4.99 -0.06
C HIS A 140 -12.90 6.54 -0.06
N PRO A 141 -11.81 7.23 0.30
CA PRO A 141 -10.63 6.71 0.99
C PRO A 141 -10.96 6.41 2.46
N PRO A 142 -10.06 5.75 3.22
CA PRO A 142 -10.26 5.64 4.65
C PRO A 142 -10.31 7.00 5.34
N LYS A 143 -11.21 7.13 6.33
CA LYS A 143 -11.50 8.42 7.01
C LYS A 143 -10.33 8.96 7.82
N ASP A 144 -9.43 8.07 8.24
CA ASP A 144 -8.24 8.38 9.04
C ASP A 144 -7.02 8.77 8.19
N ASP A 145 -7.10 8.64 6.87
CA ASP A 145 -5.97 8.97 6.00
C ASP A 145 -5.97 10.48 5.66
N PRO A 146 -4.78 11.11 5.61
CA PRO A 146 -4.68 12.49 5.17
C PRO A 146 -5.02 12.63 3.68
N ARG A 147 -5.60 13.79 3.33
CA ARG A 147 -5.96 14.16 1.96
C ARG A 147 -5.42 15.56 1.66
N GLN A 148 -5.03 15.80 0.41
CA GLN A 148 -4.71 17.15 -0.04
C GLN A 148 -5.89 18.08 0.16
N GLU A 149 -5.63 19.28 0.65
CA GLU A 149 -6.60 20.36 0.65
C GLU A 149 -6.92 20.76 -0.80
N ILE A 150 -8.17 21.10 -1.06
CA ILE A 150 -8.57 21.68 -2.34
C ILE A 150 -8.12 23.14 -2.26
N SER A 151 -7.10 23.51 -3.03
CA SER A 151 -6.80 24.93 -3.21
C SER A 151 -7.98 25.58 -3.94
N GLU A 152 -8.77 26.39 -3.23
CA GLU A 152 -9.74 27.29 -3.84
C GLU A 152 -8.96 28.35 -4.63
N THR A 153 -8.97 28.25 -5.95
CA THR A 153 -8.67 29.36 -6.87
C THR A 153 -9.97 29.96 -7.38
#